data_AF-A0A965NJI9-F1
#
_entry.id   AF-A0A965NJI9-F1
#
_cell.length_a   1.000
_cell.length_b   1.000
_cell.length_c   1.000
_cell.angle_alpha   90.00
_cell.angle_beta   90.00
_cell.angle_gamma   90.00
#
_symmetry.space_group_name_H-M   'P 1'
#
loop_
_entity.id
_entity.type
_entity.pdbx_description
1 polymer ?
#
loop_
_entity_poly.entity_id
_entity_poly.type
_entity_poly.pdbx_seq_one_letter_code
_entity_poly.pdbx_strand_id
1 'polypeptide(L)'
;AIDAIKKKMPGGKIDLVVYSLASPRRTAPDGVTYKSTLKPTGAPFHAKNLDTDRKVVNDVTLETANAEEIAHTVKVMGGEDWEIWMEELDKAGVLATGCQTVAYSYIGPQVTWPIYKEGTIGKAKEDLERASQKIDALMKLHRGRAFVSVNKAVVTQASSAIPVVPLYVSLLYKIMKAKGNHEGCIEQIQRLFEKQMYNGNALHFDEKGRVRIDDWEMLPEIQKAVFDVWPAVTTETLEQYGDFAGYQSDFLKNFGFGLAGVNYDAPTEVERPIEDA
;
A
#
# COMPACT_ATOMS: atom_id res chain seq x y z
N ALA A 1 -13.33 0.17 19.33
CA ALA A 1 -13.16 1.46 18.62
C ALA A 1 -14.31 2.43 18.87
N ILE A 2 -15.58 2.07 18.59
CA ILE A 2 -16.76 2.94 18.81
C ILE A 2 -16.79 3.54 20.22
N ASP A 3 -16.62 2.73 21.26
CA ASP A 3 -16.63 3.24 22.65
C ASP A 3 -15.49 4.23 22.93
N ALA A 4 -14.31 3.98 22.38
CA ALA A 4 -13.18 4.89 22.48
C ALA A 4 -13.46 6.21 21.76
N ILE A 5 -14.11 6.19 20.58
CA ILE A 5 -14.51 7.39 19.87
C ILE A 5 -15.50 8.20 20.71
N LYS A 6 -16.56 7.56 21.20
CA LYS A 6 -17.59 8.22 22.02
C LYS A 6 -17.01 8.86 23.30
N LYS A 7 -16.02 8.19 23.92
CA LYS A 7 -15.42 8.64 25.18
C LYS A 7 -14.30 9.68 25.01
N LYS A 8 -13.44 9.51 24.00
CA LYS A 8 -12.17 10.24 23.90
C LYS A 8 -12.17 11.32 22.80
N MET A 9 -13.01 11.23 21.77
CA MET A 9 -12.98 12.19 20.66
C MET A 9 -13.87 13.40 20.91
N PRO A 10 -13.49 14.61 20.42
CA PRO A 10 -14.33 15.79 20.50
C PRO A 10 -15.72 15.54 19.92
N GLY A 11 -16.76 15.82 20.72
CA GLY A 11 -18.16 15.57 20.31
C GLY A 11 -18.52 14.10 20.14
N GLY A 12 -17.67 13.16 20.57
CA GLY A 12 -17.88 11.72 20.44
C GLY A 12 -17.90 11.23 18.98
N LYS A 13 -17.23 11.96 18.08
CA LYS A 13 -17.27 11.71 16.63
C LYS A 13 -15.89 11.82 15.99
N ILE A 14 -15.76 11.25 14.79
CA ILE A 14 -14.57 11.35 13.93
C ILE A 14 -14.95 11.91 12.55
N ASP A 15 -14.00 12.58 11.91
CA ASP A 15 -14.14 13.22 10.61
C ASP A 15 -13.25 12.61 9.51
N LEU A 16 -12.34 11.71 9.87
CA LEU A 16 -11.52 10.96 8.92
C LEU A 16 -11.34 9.51 9.36
N VAL A 17 -11.58 8.59 8.43
CA VAL A 17 -11.21 7.17 8.56
C VAL A 17 -10.17 6.82 7.49
N VAL A 18 -9.00 6.33 7.93
CA VAL A 18 -7.96 5.84 7.02
C VAL A 18 -7.92 4.31 7.11
N TYR A 19 -8.34 3.65 6.04
CA TYR A 19 -8.28 2.20 5.90
C TYR A 19 -6.96 1.78 5.25
N SER A 20 -5.95 1.56 6.09
CA SER A 20 -4.56 1.23 5.68
C SER A 20 -4.15 -0.17 6.16
N LEU A 21 -5.04 -1.15 6.04
CA LEU A 21 -4.78 -2.52 6.47
C LEU A 21 -4.00 -3.30 5.40
N ALA A 22 -2.88 -3.89 5.81
CA ALA A 22 -2.11 -4.86 5.04
C ALA A 22 -1.89 -6.10 5.89
N SER A 23 -2.64 -7.17 5.61
CA SER A 23 -2.54 -8.44 6.34
C SER A 23 -2.58 -9.60 5.36
N PRO A 24 -1.74 -10.65 5.55
CA PRO A 24 -1.80 -11.85 4.71
C PRO A 24 -2.98 -12.76 5.05
N ARG A 25 -3.73 -12.45 6.11
CA ARG A 25 -4.84 -13.27 6.61
C ARG A 25 -5.96 -12.43 7.22
N ARG A 26 -7.18 -12.94 7.16
CA ARG A 26 -8.35 -12.34 7.80
C ARG A 26 -9.22 -13.43 8.39
N THR A 27 -9.53 -13.32 9.68
CA THR A 27 -10.64 -14.08 10.27
C THR A 27 -11.91 -13.26 10.04
N ALA A 28 -12.78 -13.73 9.16
CA ALA A 28 -13.99 -13.01 8.79
C ALA A 28 -15.11 -13.22 9.86
N PRO A 29 -16.21 -12.45 9.80
CA PRO A 29 -17.32 -12.59 10.76
C PRO A 29 -17.98 -13.97 10.81
N ASP A 30 -17.82 -14.78 9.76
CA ASP A 30 -18.25 -16.19 9.72
C ASP A 30 -17.35 -17.13 10.55
N GLY A 31 -16.27 -16.62 11.15
CA GLY A 31 -15.31 -17.37 11.95
C GLY A 31 -14.20 -18.06 11.13
N VAL A 32 -14.27 -18.00 9.80
CA VAL A 32 -13.28 -18.63 8.91
C VAL A 32 -12.07 -17.73 8.74
N THR A 33 -10.87 -18.32 8.83
CA THR A 33 -9.61 -17.61 8.56
C THR A 33 -9.16 -17.84 7.13
N TYR A 34 -9.29 -16.78 6.32
CA TYR A 34 -8.82 -16.73 4.94
C TYR A 34 -7.37 -16.28 4.88
N LYS A 35 -6.67 -16.70 3.83
CA LYS A 35 -5.28 -16.32 3.55
C LYS A 35 -5.17 -15.80 2.13
N SER A 36 -4.59 -14.61 1.96
CA SER A 36 -4.31 -14.07 0.63
C SER A 36 -3.05 -14.72 0.05
N THR A 37 -3.04 -14.84 -1.27
CA THR A 37 -1.84 -15.21 -2.05
C THR A 37 -1.54 -14.10 -3.04
N LEU A 38 -0.28 -14.01 -3.47
CA LEU A 38 0.16 -13.09 -4.51
C LEU A 38 0.61 -13.93 -5.71
N LYS A 39 -0.33 -14.15 -6.64
CA LYS A 39 -0.14 -15.02 -7.80
C LYS A 39 -0.83 -14.44 -9.03
N PRO A 40 -0.29 -14.67 -10.24
CA PRO A 40 -1.01 -14.39 -11.47
C PRO A 40 -2.26 -15.26 -11.59
N THR A 41 -3.29 -14.78 -12.29
CA THR A 41 -4.54 -15.57 -12.51
C THR A 41 -4.64 -16.20 -13.89
N GLY A 42 -3.85 -15.75 -14.87
CA GLY A 42 -3.93 -16.19 -16.27
C GLY A 42 -2.91 -17.27 -16.63
N ALA A 43 -1.64 -16.91 -16.64
CA ALA A 43 -0.52 -17.79 -16.98
C ALA A 43 0.62 -17.62 -15.96
N PRO A 44 1.53 -18.61 -15.82
CA PRO A 44 2.71 -18.45 -14.99
C PRO A 44 3.50 -17.21 -15.39
N PHE A 45 4.01 -16.50 -14.39
CA PHE A 45 4.75 -15.27 -14.59
C PHE A 45 6.24 -15.48 -14.32
N HIS A 46 7.06 -15.25 -15.34
CA HIS A 46 8.51 -15.30 -15.25
C HIS A 46 9.08 -13.88 -15.20
N ALA A 47 9.89 -13.59 -14.19
CA ALA A 47 10.49 -12.28 -14.04
C ALA A 47 11.83 -12.32 -13.31
N LYS A 48 12.62 -11.27 -13.50
CA LYS A 48 13.76 -10.98 -12.63
C LYS A 48 13.28 -10.64 -11.22
N ASN A 49 14.04 -11.08 -10.24
CA ASN A 49 13.82 -10.90 -8.83
C ASN A 49 15.15 -10.51 -8.16
N LEU A 50 15.06 -10.03 -6.92
CA LEU A 50 16.20 -9.75 -6.07
C LEU A 50 16.07 -10.55 -4.77
N ASP A 51 16.99 -11.49 -4.56
CA ASP A 51 17.24 -12.08 -3.24
C ASP A 51 17.95 -11.01 -2.40
N THR A 52 17.21 -10.38 -1.48
CA THR A 52 17.70 -9.24 -0.69
C THR A 52 18.70 -9.64 0.38
N ASP A 53 18.70 -10.92 0.80
CA ASP A 53 19.61 -11.43 1.81
C ASP A 53 20.98 -11.70 1.20
N ARG A 54 21.01 -12.27 -0.01
CA ARG A 54 22.25 -12.59 -0.73
C ARG A 54 22.70 -11.50 -1.69
N LYS A 55 21.88 -10.48 -1.93
CA LYS A 55 22.10 -9.44 -2.94
C LYS A 55 22.33 -10.07 -4.33
N VAL A 56 21.47 -11.01 -4.71
CA VAL A 56 21.56 -11.72 -5.98
C VAL A 56 20.34 -11.40 -6.84
N VAL A 57 20.58 -10.94 -8.07
CA VAL A 57 19.53 -10.86 -9.08
C VAL A 57 19.37 -12.24 -9.69
N ASN A 58 18.17 -12.80 -9.56
CA ASN A 58 17.82 -14.13 -10.07
C ASN A 58 16.51 -14.08 -10.85
N ASP A 59 16.13 -15.18 -11.48
CA ASP A 59 14.82 -15.33 -12.10
C ASP A 59 13.89 -16.09 -11.16
N VAL A 60 12.61 -15.69 -11.14
CA VAL A 60 11.55 -16.36 -10.39
C VAL A 60 10.39 -16.67 -11.33
N THR A 61 9.76 -17.83 -11.08
CA THR A 61 8.50 -18.22 -11.71
C THR A 61 7.41 -18.22 -10.65
N LEU A 62 6.33 -17.49 -10.90
CA LEU A 62 5.14 -17.52 -10.07
C LEU A 62 4.04 -18.32 -10.79
N GLU A 63 3.62 -19.40 -10.15
CA GLU A 63 2.52 -20.23 -10.63
C GLU A 63 1.18 -19.52 -10.54
N THR A 64 0.23 -19.94 -11.38
CA THR A 64 -1.11 -19.37 -11.40
C THR A 64 -1.90 -19.70 -10.13
N ALA A 65 -2.76 -18.76 -9.77
CA ALA A 65 -3.72 -18.94 -8.69
C ALA A 65 -4.87 -19.84 -9.14
N ASN A 66 -5.33 -20.71 -8.23
CA ASN A 66 -6.61 -21.39 -8.42
C ASN A 66 -7.79 -20.48 -7.99
N ALA A 67 -9.02 -20.92 -8.24
CA ALA A 67 -10.23 -20.13 -7.94
C ALA A 67 -10.40 -19.83 -6.43
N GLU A 68 -10.01 -20.76 -5.56
CA GLU A 68 -10.07 -20.60 -4.11
C GLU A 68 -9.07 -19.52 -3.64
N GLU A 69 -7.85 -19.54 -4.15
CA GLU A 69 -6.80 -18.55 -3.85
C GLU A 69 -7.22 -17.12 -4.26
N ILE A 70 -7.89 -16.99 -5.41
CA ILE A 70 -8.45 -15.72 -5.87
C ILE A 70 -9.54 -15.25 -4.89
N ALA A 71 -10.52 -16.12 -4.58
CA ALA A 71 -11.62 -15.78 -3.69
C ALA A 71 -11.14 -15.42 -2.28
N HIS A 72 -10.17 -16.17 -1.73
CA HIS A 72 -9.58 -15.91 -0.43
C HIS A 72 -8.80 -14.59 -0.42
N THR A 73 -8.07 -14.28 -1.50
CA THR A 73 -7.37 -13.00 -1.61
C THR A 73 -8.33 -11.82 -1.65
N VAL A 74 -9.45 -11.94 -2.37
CA VAL A 74 -10.54 -10.93 -2.34
C VAL A 74 -11.10 -10.80 -0.92
N LYS A 75 -11.35 -11.91 -0.21
CA LYS A 75 -11.85 -11.87 1.17
C LYS A 75 -10.90 -11.17 2.14
N VAL A 76 -9.59 -11.29 1.95
CA VAL A 76 -8.58 -10.70 2.85
C VAL A 76 -8.26 -9.25 2.49
N MET A 77 -8.06 -8.95 1.20
CA MET A 77 -7.49 -7.68 0.73
C MET A 77 -8.47 -6.81 -0.05
N GLY A 78 -9.71 -7.27 -0.21
CA GLY A 78 -10.82 -6.52 -0.79
C GLY A 78 -11.40 -5.49 0.17
N GLY A 79 -12.59 -4.99 -0.14
CA GLY A 79 -13.21 -3.89 0.57
C GLY A 79 -14.27 -4.30 1.60
N GLU A 80 -14.58 -5.59 1.74
CA GLU A 80 -15.62 -6.07 2.66
C GLU A 80 -15.42 -5.61 4.11
N ASP A 81 -14.20 -5.67 4.64
CA ASP A 81 -13.93 -5.24 6.01
C ASP A 81 -14.05 -3.71 6.17
N TRP A 82 -13.62 -2.95 5.17
CA TRP A 82 -13.78 -1.50 5.14
C TRP A 82 -15.27 -1.11 5.13
N GLU A 83 -16.11 -1.82 4.38
CA GLU A 83 -17.56 -1.64 4.42
C GLU A 83 -18.12 -1.87 5.81
N ILE A 84 -17.75 -2.99 6.46
CA ILE A 84 -18.19 -3.32 7.80
C ILE A 84 -17.80 -2.21 8.78
N TRP A 85 -16.55 -1.73 8.72
CA TRP A 85 -16.10 -0.61 9.55
C TRP A 85 -16.98 0.62 9.37
N MET A 86 -17.24 1.03 8.13
CA MET A 86 -18.00 2.24 7.85
C MET A 86 -19.48 2.10 8.20
N GLU A 87 -20.08 0.94 7.95
CA GLU A 87 -21.47 0.64 8.34
C GLU A 87 -21.65 0.65 9.86
N GLU A 88 -20.72 0.04 10.62
CA GLU A 88 -20.83 0.00 12.08
C GLU A 88 -20.55 1.37 12.73
N LEU A 89 -19.61 2.16 12.19
CA LEU A 89 -19.38 3.54 12.63
C LEU A 89 -20.58 4.44 12.36
N ASP A 90 -21.22 4.28 11.20
CA ASP A 90 -22.44 5.00 10.84
C ASP A 90 -23.60 4.65 11.78
N LYS A 91 -23.91 3.36 11.96
CA LYS A 91 -24.96 2.88 12.88
C LYS A 91 -24.76 3.38 14.30
N ALA A 92 -23.52 3.48 14.75
CA ALA A 92 -23.19 3.98 16.07
C ALA A 92 -23.31 5.50 16.23
N GLY A 93 -23.55 6.23 15.13
CA GLY A 93 -23.71 7.69 15.11
C GLY A 93 -22.41 8.47 15.36
N VAL A 94 -21.25 7.83 15.16
CA VAL A 94 -19.93 8.40 15.50
C VAL A 94 -19.23 9.06 14.31
N LEU A 95 -19.86 9.12 13.15
CA LEU A 95 -19.36 9.87 11.99
C LEU A 95 -19.80 11.35 12.08
N ALA A 96 -18.85 12.25 11.87
CA ALA A 96 -19.10 13.69 11.79
C ALA A 96 -19.67 14.09 10.42
N THR A 97 -20.37 15.22 10.37
CA THR A 97 -20.74 15.83 9.09
C THR A 97 -19.48 16.23 8.33
N GLY A 98 -19.42 15.87 7.05
CA GLY A 98 -18.23 16.07 6.22
C GLY A 98 -17.18 14.96 6.36
N CYS A 99 -17.46 13.89 7.11
CA CYS A 99 -16.48 12.82 7.35
C CYS A 99 -15.97 12.22 6.02
N GLN A 100 -14.66 12.11 5.90
CA GLN A 100 -14.01 11.47 4.75
C GLN A 100 -13.53 10.08 5.14
N THR A 101 -13.46 9.16 4.18
CA THR A 101 -12.75 7.90 4.36
C THR A 101 -11.92 7.57 3.13
N VAL A 102 -10.70 7.08 3.36
CA VAL A 102 -9.76 6.72 2.30
C VAL A 102 -9.22 5.32 2.53
N ALA A 103 -9.18 4.51 1.47
CA ALA A 103 -8.47 3.23 1.47
C ALA A 103 -7.23 3.30 0.58
N TYR A 104 -6.12 2.72 1.02
CA TYR A 104 -4.89 2.70 0.23
C TYR A 104 -4.85 1.52 -0.74
N SER A 105 -4.40 1.82 -1.96
CA SER A 105 -4.22 0.84 -3.03
C SER A 105 -2.91 1.10 -3.77
N TYR A 106 -2.56 0.17 -4.65
CA TYR A 106 -1.38 0.22 -5.50
C TYR A 106 -1.70 -0.48 -6.82
N ILE A 107 -1.26 0.12 -7.93
CA ILE A 107 -1.41 -0.45 -9.28
C ILE A 107 -0.04 -0.90 -9.79
N GLY A 108 0.94 0.00 -9.75
CA GLY A 108 2.31 -0.25 -10.16
C GLY A 108 2.54 -0.31 -11.67
N PRO A 109 3.81 -0.51 -12.04
CA PRO A 109 4.27 -0.55 -13.43
C PRO A 109 3.84 -1.82 -14.15
N GLN A 110 3.91 -1.80 -15.49
CA GLN A 110 3.62 -2.97 -16.35
C GLN A 110 4.39 -4.23 -15.96
N VAL A 111 5.65 -4.08 -15.54
CA VAL A 111 6.49 -5.21 -15.12
C VAL A 111 5.95 -5.96 -13.90
N THR A 112 5.04 -5.35 -13.14
CA THR A 112 4.41 -5.98 -11.96
C THR A 112 2.93 -6.30 -12.17
N TRP A 113 2.34 -5.95 -13.33
CA TRP A 113 0.91 -6.16 -13.59
C TRP A 113 0.45 -7.62 -13.41
N PRO A 114 1.20 -8.64 -13.85
CA PRO A 114 0.78 -10.03 -13.68
C PRO A 114 0.57 -10.45 -12.22
N ILE A 115 1.29 -9.82 -11.28
CA ILE A 115 1.12 -10.08 -9.84
C ILE A 115 0.11 -9.12 -9.22
N TYR A 116 0.21 -7.83 -9.56
CA TYR A 116 -0.63 -6.78 -8.99
C TYR A 116 -1.94 -6.60 -9.73
N LYS A 117 -1.95 -5.77 -10.76
CA LYS A 117 -3.16 -5.34 -11.46
C LYS A 117 -4.00 -6.50 -12.01
N GLU A 118 -3.36 -7.55 -12.50
CA GLU A 118 -3.99 -8.68 -13.18
C GLU A 118 -3.98 -9.96 -12.33
N GLY A 119 -3.26 -9.97 -11.20
CA GLY A 119 -3.17 -11.11 -10.30
C GLY A 119 -4.29 -11.17 -9.26
N THR A 120 -4.13 -12.07 -8.30
CA THR A 120 -5.07 -12.27 -7.17
C THR A 120 -5.32 -10.99 -6.38
N ILE A 121 -4.29 -10.19 -6.11
CA ILE A 121 -4.43 -8.91 -5.41
C ILE A 121 -5.15 -7.87 -6.28
N GLY A 122 -5.02 -7.93 -7.60
CA GLY A 122 -5.75 -7.08 -8.55
C GLY A 122 -7.25 -7.32 -8.45
N LYS A 123 -7.67 -8.59 -8.35
CA LYS A 123 -9.06 -8.95 -8.07
C LYS A 123 -9.54 -8.43 -6.72
N ALA A 124 -8.70 -8.46 -5.70
CA ALA A 124 -9.03 -7.83 -4.43
C ALA A 124 -9.15 -6.29 -4.55
N LYS A 125 -8.31 -5.64 -5.36
CA LYS A 125 -8.41 -4.18 -5.59
C LYS A 125 -9.62 -3.79 -6.44
N GLU A 126 -10.05 -4.61 -7.38
CA GLU A 126 -11.34 -4.45 -8.07
C GLU A 126 -12.51 -4.46 -7.06
N ASP A 127 -12.50 -5.39 -6.09
CA ASP A 127 -13.49 -5.40 -5.00
C ASP A 127 -13.37 -4.20 -4.05
N LEU A 128 -12.15 -3.73 -3.75
CA LEU A 128 -11.95 -2.52 -2.97
C LEU A 128 -12.52 -1.28 -3.67
N GLU A 129 -12.37 -1.17 -5.00
CA GLU A 129 -12.98 -0.11 -5.81
C GLU A 129 -14.52 -0.19 -5.77
N ARG A 130 -15.10 -1.40 -5.87
CA ARG A 130 -16.54 -1.63 -5.69
C ARG A 130 -17.02 -1.18 -4.29
N ALA A 131 -16.29 -1.55 -3.25
CA ALA A 131 -16.59 -1.15 -1.88
C ALA A 131 -16.54 0.36 -1.69
N SER A 132 -15.52 1.02 -2.26
CA SER A 132 -15.40 2.48 -2.22
C SER A 132 -16.64 3.17 -2.76
N GLN A 133 -17.24 2.67 -3.85
CA GLN A 133 -18.45 3.26 -4.43
C GLN A 133 -19.66 3.11 -3.50
N LYS A 134 -19.82 1.94 -2.87
CA LYS A 134 -20.89 1.68 -1.90
C LYS A 134 -20.74 2.57 -0.66
N ILE A 135 -19.53 2.65 -0.12
CA ILE A 135 -19.23 3.48 1.05
C ILE A 135 -19.40 4.96 0.70
N ASP A 136 -19.01 5.40 -0.50
CA ASP A 136 -19.17 6.81 -0.91
C ASP A 136 -20.66 7.21 -0.96
N ALA A 137 -21.54 6.31 -1.41
CA ALA A 137 -22.98 6.52 -1.36
C ALA A 137 -23.50 6.70 0.08
N LEU A 138 -23.00 5.92 1.03
CA LEU A 138 -23.30 6.08 2.46
C LEU A 138 -22.77 7.42 2.99
N MET A 139 -21.51 7.75 2.70
CA MET A 139 -20.85 8.95 3.22
C MET A 139 -21.48 10.24 2.68
N LYS A 140 -22.06 10.24 1.48
CA LYS A 140 -22.82 11.37 0.95
C LYS A 140 -24.00 11.79 1.82
N LEU A 141 -24.62 10.86 2.56
CA LEU A 141 -25.67 11.18 3.54
C LEU A 141 -25.14 12.05 4.69
N HIS A 142 -23.83 11.93 4.99
CA HIS A 142 -23.12 12.75 5.98
C HIS A 142 -22.46 13.99 5.38
N ARG A 143 -22.73 14.32 4.11
CA ARG A 143 -21.97 15.32 3.33
C ARG A 143 -20.47 14.98 3.24
N GLY A 144 -20.13 13.73 3.46
CA GLY A 144 -18.80 13.17 3.40
C GLY A 144 -18.48 12.55 2.06
N ARG A 145 -17.40 11.76 2.01
CA ARG A 145 -16.98 11.00 0.82
C ARG A 145 -16.12 9.79 1.16
N ALA A 146 -16.09 8.83 0.25
CA ALA A 146 -15.16 7.72 0.26
C ALA A 146 -14.38 7.63 -1.06
N PHE A 147 -13.09 7.35 -0.98
CA PHE A 147 -12.27 7.17 -2.18
C PHE A 147 -11.09 6.22 -1.95
N VAL A 148 -10.54 5.71 -3.04
CA VAL A 148 -9.28 4.96 -3.04
C VAL A 148 -8.14 5.91 -3.40
N SER A 149 -7.07 5.89 -2.60
CA SER A 149 -5.80 6.53 -2.94
C SER A 149 -4.85 5.47 -3.51
N VAL A 150 -4.45 5.63 -4.77
CA VAL A 150 -3.42 4.80 -5.40
C VAL A 150 -2.08 5.46 -5.11
N ASN A 151 -1.30 4.80 -4.27
CA ASN A 151 -0.02 5.31 -3.78
C ASN A 151 1.13 4.70 -4.58
N LYS A 152 2.31 5.31 -4.48
CA LYS A 152 3.55 4.83 -5.11
C LYS A 152 4.16 3.65 -4.32
N ALA A 153 5.00 2.88 -4.99
CA ALA A 153 5.84 1.84 -4.41
C ALA A 153 6.87 2.43 -3.42
N VAL A 154 6.83 1.90 -2.19
CA VAL A 154 7.74 2.21 -1.09
C VAL A 154 8.15 0.95 -0.35
N VAL A 155 9.27 1.02 0.37
CA VAL A 155 9.77 -0.07 1.21
C VAL A 155 8.93 -0.16 2.49
N THR A 156 8.17 -1.23 2.60
CA THR A 156 7.42 -1.61 3.81
C THR A 156 7.67 -3.09 4.07
N GLN A 157 7.38 -3.56 5.28
CA GLN A 157 7.44 -5.00 5.58
C GLN A 157 6.58 -5.84 4.62
N ALA A 158 5.42 -5.31 4.20
CA ALA A 158 4.54 -5.98 3.27
C ALA A 158 5.14 -6.04 1.86
N SER A 159 5.65 -4.91 1.34
CA SER A 159 6.17 -4.83 -0.04
C SER A 159 7.48 -5.58 -0.22
N SER A 160 8.33 -5.66 0.82
CA SER A 160 9.59 -6.41 0.78
C SER A 160 9.41 -7.92 0.64
N ALA A 161 8.26 -8.46 1.06
CA ALA A 161 7.96 -9.88 0.97
C ALA A 161 7.43 -10.31 -0.41
N ILE A 162 7.19 -9.36 -1.31
CA ILE A 162 6.59 -9.60 -2.62
C ILE A 162 7.70 -9.84 -3.64
N PRO A 163 7.76 -10.99 -4.33
CA PRO A 163 8.75 -11.23 -5.38
C PRO A 163 8.72 -10.11 -6.42
N VAL A 164 9.86 -9.85 -7.07
CA VAL A 164 10.04 -8.81 -8.12
C VAL A 164 10.06 -7.37 -7.56
N VAL A 165 9.31 -7.07 -6.50
CA VAL A 165 9.14 -5.73 -5.94
C VAL A 165 10.44 -5.13 -5.39
N PRO A 166 11.29 -5.85 -4.62
CA PRO A 166 12.56 -5.29 -4.15
C PRO A 166 13.47 -4.79 -5.28
N LEU A 167 13.52 -5.53 -6.38
CA LEU A 167 14.28 -5.14 -7.56
C LEU A 167 13.69 -3.88 -8.19
N TYR A 168 12.38 -3.86 -8.44
CA TYR A 168 11.69 -2.69 -8.99
C TYR A 168 11.88 -1.44 -8.14
N VAL A 169 11.66 -1.54 -6.83
CA VAL A 169 11.80 -0.42 -5.90
C VAL A 169 13.24 0.10 -5.89
N SER A 170 14.24 -0.79 -5.92
CA SER A 170 15.66 -0.40 -5.99
C SER A 170 15.97 0.41 -7.26
N LEU A 171 15.48 -0.04 -8.43
CA LEU A 171 15.66 0.71 -9.69
C LEU A 171 14.91 2.04 -9.68
N LEU A 172 13.64 2.00 -9.26
CA LEU A 172 12.77 3.17 -9.19
C LEU A 172 13.35 4.27 -8.29
N TYR A 173 13.86 3.88 -7.12
CA TYR A 173 14.45 4.82 -6.17
C TYR A 173 15.63 5.56 -6.78
N LYS A 174 16.54 4.84 -7.46
CA LYS A 174 17.69 5.48 -8.12
C LYS A 174 17.25 6.52 -9.14
N ILE A 175 16.29 6.15 -9.98
CA ILE A 175 15.78 7.01 -11.06
C ILE A 175 15.06 8.23 -10.49
N MET A 176 14.16 8.04 -9.53
CA MET A 176 13.38 9.14 -8.94
C MET A 176 14.24 10.06 -8.06
N LYS A 177 15.25 9.52 -7.36
CA LYS A 177 16.23 10.34 -6.62
C LYS A 177 17.04 11.21 -7.58
N ALA A 178 17.50 10.67 -8.70
CA ALA A 178 18.21 11.44 -9.73
C ALA A 178 17.33 12.54 -10.36
N LYS A 179 16.01 12.34 -10.40
CA LYS A 179 15.02 13.33 -10.86
C LYS A 179 14.54 14.29 -9.78
N GLY A 180 14.90 14.05 -8.51
CA GLY A 180 14.49 14.89 -7.38
C GLY A 180 13.01 14.75 -6.98
N ASN A 181 12.33 13.67 -7.38
CA ASN A 181 10.91 13.43 -7.09
C ASN A 181 10.65 12.15 -6.28
N HIS A 182 11.68 11.60 -5.63
CA HIS A 182 11.54 10.45 -4.76
C HIS A 182 10.83 10.82 -3.45
N GLU A 183 9.86 9.99 -3.05
CA GLU A 183 9.10 10.11 -1.81
C GLU A 183 9.06 8.77 -1.06
N GLY A 184 9.14 8.84 0.26
CA GLY A 184 8.86 7.73 1.19
C GLY A 184 7.39 7.71 1.62
N CYS A 185 7.09 7.01 2.72
CA CYS A 185 5.72 6.93 3.23
C CYS A 185 5.21 8.30 3.70
N ILE A 186 6.03 9.05 4.45
CA ILE A 186 5.58 10.28 5.09
C ILE A 186 5.35 11.40 4.07
N GLU A 187 6.21 11.54 3.07
CA GLU A 187 6.08 12.55 2.02
C GLU A 187 4.83 12.28 1.17
N GLN A 188 4.58 11.02 0.79
CA GLN A 188 3.38 10.66 0.04
C GLN A 188 2.08 10.97 0.80
N ILE A 189 2.01 10.62 2.08
CA ILE A 189 0.80 10.88 2.87
C ILE A 189 0.65 12.38 3.16
N GLN A 190 1.76 13.09 3.39
CA GLN A 190 1.75 14.55 3.50
C GLN A 190 1.21 15.18 2.21
N ARG A 191 1.68 14.74 1.04
CA ARG A 191 1.19 15.23 -0.27
C ARG A 191 -0.26 14.87 -0.52
N LEU A 192 -0.71 13.68 -0.14
CA LEU A 192 -2.13 13.29 -0.18
C LEU A 192 -2.99 14.26 0.64
N PHE A 193 -2.58 14.53 1.88
CA PHE A 193 -3.34 15.43 2.76
C PHE A 193 -3.32 16.87 2.25
N GLU A 194 -2.13 17.41 1.96
CA GLU A 194 -1.94 18.81 1.61
C GLU A 194 -2.47 19.14 0.21
N LYS A 195 -2.16 18.30 -0.78
CA LYS A 195 -2.45 18.60 -2.20
C LYS A 195 -3.76 18.00 -2.69
N GLN A 196 -4.37 17.07 -1.96
CA GLN A 196 -5.66 16.49 -2.33
C GLN A 196 -6.73 16.75 -1.27
N MET A 197 -6.63 16.14 -0.08
CA MET A 197 -7.76 16.10 0.87
C MET A 197 -8.11 17.45 1.49
N TYR A 198 -7.11 18.31 1.72
CA TYR A 198 -7.25 19.57 2.45
C TYR A 198 -6.64 20.76 1.69
N ASN A 199 -6.66 20.70 0.35
CA ASN A 199 -6.07 21.71 -0.53
C ASN A 199 -6.94 22.97 -0.76
N GLY A 200 -8.06 23.11 -0.05
CA GLY A 200 -9.05 24.19 -0.21
C GLY A 200 -9.94 24.08 -1.46
N ASN A 201 -9.76 23.04 -2.27
CA ASN A 201 -10.48 22.74 -3.51
C ASN A 201 -11.02 21.29 -3.48
N ALA A 202 -11.50 20.80 -4.62
CA ALA A 202 -11.90 19.40 -4.76
C ALA A 202 -10.67 18.49 -4.97
N LEU A 203 -10.76 17.25 -4.46
CA LEU A 203 -9.82 16.19 -4.83
C LEU A 203 -9.81 15.97 -6.34
N HIS A 204 -8.62 15.70 -6.90
CA HIS A 204 -8.47 15.33 -8.30
C HIS A 204 -8.57 13.80 -8.42
N PHE A 205 -9.55 13.35 -9.17
CA PHE A 205 -9.79 11.94 -9.44
C PHE A 205 -9.38 11.57 -10.86
N ASP A 206 -8.90 10.34 -11.03
CA ASP A 206 -8.81 9.72 -12.35
C ASP A 206 -10.19 9.28 -12.86
N GLU A 207 -10.23 8.73 -14.09
CA GLU A 207 -11.47 8.29 -14.74
C GLU A 207 -12.24 7.21 -13.97
N LYS A 208 -11.59 6.51 -13.02
CA LYS A 208 -12.20 5.50 -12.16
C LYS A 208 -12.59 6.04 -10.78
N GLY A 209 -12.46 7.34 -10.54
CA GLY A 209 -12.80 7.96 -9.27
C GLY A 209 -11.73 7.77 -8.18
N ARG A 210 -10.47 7.56 -8.56
CA ARG A 210 -9.36 7.32 -7.61
C ARG A 210 -8.45 8.52 -7.54
N VAL A 211 -7.92 8.78 -6.35
CA VAL A 211 -6.87 9.79 -6.15
C VAL A 211 -5.51 9.15 -6.47
N ARG A 212 -4.68 9.84 -7.25
CA ARG A 212 -3.40 9.32 -7.74
C ARG A 212 -2.24 10.05 -7.08
N ILE A 213 -1.57 9.36 -6.16
CA ILE A 213 -0.32 9.79 -5.52
C ILE A 213 0.87 8.99 -6.07
N ASP A 214 0.61 7.98 -6.90
CA ASP A 214 1.60 7.33 -7.77
C ASP A 214 1.92 8.12 -9.05
N ASP A 215 1.33 9.31 -9.22
CA ASP A 215 1.46 10.16 -10.41
C ASP A 215 2.92 10.42 -10.82
N TRP A 216 3.81 10.70 -9.86
CA TRP A 216 5.25 10.90 -10.16
C TRP A 216 5.99 9.62 -10.50
N GLU A 217 5.58 8.48 -9.93
CA GLU A 217 6.13 7.17 -10.29
C GLU A 217 5.72 6.79 -11.72
N MET A 218 4.47 7.10 -12.08
CA MET A 218 3.85 6.72 -13.36
C MET A 218 4.18 7.67 -14.52
N LEU A 219 5.03 8.69 -14.30
CA LEU A 219 5.51 9.56 -15.37
C LEU A 219 6.18 8.72 -16.49
N PRO A 220 5.86 8.97 -17.79
CA PRO A 220 6.37 8.16 -18.89
C PRO A 220 7.90 8.03 -18.92
N GLU A 221 8.63 9.10 -18.60
CA GLU A 221 10.08 9.10 -18.55
C GLU A 221 10.66 8.27 -17.39
N ILE A 222 9.96 8.19 -16.25
CA ILE A 222 10.36 7.35 -15.11
C ILE A 222 10.13 5.88 -15.45
N GLN A 223 8.93 5.56 -15.95
CA GLN A 223 8.57 4.20 -16.33
C GLN A 223 9.45 3.69 -17.48
N LYS A 224 9.73 4.53 -18.48
CA LYS A 224 10.66 4.18 -19.56
C LYS A 224 12.06 3.91 -19.03
N ALA A 225 12.59 4.75 -18.14
CA ALA A 225 13.92 4.55 -17.57
C ALA A 225 14.01 3.22 -16.80
N VAL A 226 12.98 2.86 -16.02
CA VAL A 226 12.93 1.55 -15.35
C VAL A 226 12.87 0.42 -16.37
N PHE A 227 12.01 0.54 -17.39
CA PHE A 227 11.85 -0.48 -18.43
C PHE A 227 13.14 -0.73 -19.22
N ASP A 228 13.86 0.33 -19.61
CA ASP A 228 15.12 0.23 -20.34
C ASP A 228 16.21 -0.48 -19.51
N VAL A 229 16.22 -0.26 -18.18
CA VAL A 229 17.21 -0.82 -17.26
C VAL A 229 16.88 -2.25 -16.83
N TRP A 230 15.60 -2.60 -16.75
CA TRP A 230 15.11 -3.90 -16.29
C TRP A 230 15.79 -5.12 -16.94
N PRO A 231 15.94 -5.24 -18.27
CA PRO A 231 16.60 -6.40 -18.87
C PRO A 231 18.11 -6.43 -18.63
N ALA A 232 18.74 -5.27 -18.38
CA ALA A 232 20.19 -5.12 -18.24
C ALA A 232 20.71 -5.35 -16.81
N VAL A 233 19.83 -5.30 -15.80
CA VAL A 233 20.24 -5.50 -14.41
C VAL A 233 20.60 -6.96 -14.13
N THR A 234 21.79 -7.14 -13.58
CA THR A 234 22.34 -8.41 -13.07
C THR A 234 22.84 -8.21 -11.65
N THR A 235 23.34 -9.26 -11.01
CA THR A 235 23.97 -9.17 -9.69
C THR A 235 25.15 -8.18 -9.69
N GLU A 236 25.95 -8.20 -10.76
CA GLU A 236 27.15 -7.36 -10.92
C GLU A 236 26.80 -5.90 -11.20
N THR A 237 25.68 -5.64 -11.88
CA THR A 237 25.26 -4.28 -12.28
C THR A 237 24.18 -3.69 -11.37
N LEU A 238 23.76 -4.41 -10.31
CA LEU A 238 22.69 -3.97 -9.40
C LEU A 238 22.96 -2.60 -8.79
N GLU A 239 24.18 -2.32 -8.33
CA GLU A 239 24.51 -1.01 -7.74
C GLU A 239 24.66 0.10 -8.78
N GLN A 240 25.00 -0.26 -10.01
CA GLN A 240 25.06 0.69 -11.13
C GLN A 240 23.64 1.16 -11.50
N TYR A 241 22.68 0.25 -11.51
CA TYR A 241 21.33 0.52 -12.01
C TYR A 241 20.28 0.79 -10.93
N GLY A 242 20.46 0.25 -9.74
CA GLY A 242 19.54 0.38 -8.61
C GLY A 242 20.18 1.04 -7.39
N ASP A 243 19.34 1.52 -6.51
CA ASP A 243 19.69 2.03 -5.19
C ASP A 243 19.36 0.98 -4.13
N PHE A 244 20.08 -0.15 -4.20
CA PHE A 244 19.88 -1.24 -3.25
C PHE A 244 20.30 -0.86 -1.82
N ALA A 245 21.33 -0.03 -1.68
CA ALA A 245 21.75 0.50 -0.38
C ALA A 245 20.65 1.35 0.26
N GLY A 246 20.00 2.23 -0.51
CA GLY A 246 18.83 2.97 -0.05
C GLY A 246 17.66 2.06 0.31
N TYR A 247 17.37 1.04 -0.52
CA TYR A 247 16.34 0.04 -0.21
C TYR A 247 16.61 -0.67 1.13
N GLN A 248 17.85 -1.17 1.35
CA GLN A 248 18.22 -1.85 2.59
C GLN A 248 18.16 -0.92 3.81
N SER A 249 18.61 0.33 3.64
CA SER A 249 18.52 1.35 4.70
C SER A 249 17.07 1.57 5.11
N ASP A 250 16.15 1.76 4.16
CA ASP A 250 14.73 1.99 4.45
C ASP A 250 14.05 0.74 5.01
N PHE A 251 14.45 -0.46 4.57
CA PHE A 251 13.96 -1.72 5.16
C PHE A 251 14.35 -1.83 6.63
N LEU A 252 15.61 -1.57 6.98
CA LEU A 252 16.10 -1.62 8.36
C LEU A 252 15.44 -0.57 9.27
N LYS A 253 15.17 0.62 8.74
CA LYS A 253 14.46 1.68 9.47
C LYS A 253 13.05 1.28 9.89
N ASN A 254 12.36 0.44 9.11
CA ASN A 254 11.04 -0.09 9.49
C ASN A 254 11.09 -0.91 10.80
N PHE A 255 12.25 -1.41 11.18
CA PHE A 255 12.49 -2.16 12.42
C PHE A 255 13.32 -1.39 13.44
N GLY A 256 13.53 -0.08 13.24
CA GLY A 256 14.26 0.78 14.16
C GLY A 256 15.79 0.74 14.03
N PHE A 257 16.34 0.16 12.96
CA PHE A 257 17.78 0.05 12.73
C PHE A 257 18.31 1.09 11.73
N GLY A 258 19.60 1.45 11.85
CA GLY A 258 20.27 2.38 10.95
C GLY A 258 19.81 3.84 11.05
N LEU A 259 19.17 4.23 12.15
CA LEU A 259 18.71 5.59 12.41
C LEU A 259 19.85 6.45 12.95
N ALA A 260 20.04 7.63 12.35
CA ALA A 260 20.99 8.61 12.85
C ALA A 260 20.58 9.11 14.24
N GLY A 261 21.54 9.27 15.14
CA GLY A 261 21.31 9.73 16.52
C GLY A 261 20.89 8.64 17.51
N VAL A 262 20.76 7.38 17.08
CA VAL A 262 20.52 6.24 17.97
C VAL A 262 21.86 5.57 18.32
N ASN A 263 22.13 5.40 19.61
CA ASN A 263 23.26 4.60 20.09
C ASN A 263 22.86 3.12 20.14
N TYR A 264 23.25 2.34 19.13
CA TYR A 264 22.93 0.92 19.04
C TYR A 264 23.73 0.03 20.01
N ASP A 265 24.79 0.54 20.63
CA ASP A 265 25.56 -0.19 21.65
C ASP A 265 24.98 0.00 23.07
N ALA A 266 24.04 0.93 23.24
CA ALA A 266 23.40 1.16 24.54
C ALA A 266 22.40 0.03 24.86
N PRO A 267 22.38 -0.49 26.10
CA PRO A 267 21.34 -1.39 26.53
C PRO A 267 19.98 -0.69 26.51
N THR A 268 18.94 -1.40 26.10
CA THR A 268 17.56 -0.90 26.09
C THR A 268 16.62 -1.87 26.76
N GLU A 269 15.65 -1.33 27.49
CA GLU A 269 14.49 -2.09 27.95
C GLU A 269 13.61 -2.46 26.74
N VAL A 270 13.19 -3.72 26.70
CA VAL A 270 12.34 -4.30 25.65
C VAL A 270 10.87 -4.28 26.07
N GLU A 271 10.60 -4.29 27.39
CA GLU A 271 9.27 -4.13 27.94
C GLU A 271 8.94 -2.64 28.10
N ARG A 272 8.29 -2.07 27.08
CA ARG A 272 7.88 -0.66 27.08
C ARG A 272 6.36 -0.56 27.16
N PRO A 273 5.78 -0.01 28.25
CA PRO A 273 4.34 0.20 28.31
C PRO A 273 3.92 1.27 27.30
N ILE A 274 2.76 1.05 26.67
CA ILE A 274 2.08 2.06 25.86
C ILE A 274 1.05 2.73 26.77
N GLU A 275 1.24 4.00 27.08
CA GLU A 275 0.27 4.78 27.84
C GLU A 275 -1.04 4.90 27.04
N ASP A 276 -2.19 4.75 27.72
CA ASP A 276 -3.54 4.86 27.15
C ASP A 276 -3.98 3.81 26.09
N ALA A 277 -3.30 2.64 26.04
CA ALA A 277 -3.70 1.48 25.23
C ALA A 277 -5.12 0.96 25.52
#